data_AF-A0A3S9H7X0-F1
#
_entry.id   AF-A0A3S9H7X0-F1
#
_cell.length_a   1.000
_cell.length_b   1.000
_cell.length_c   1.000
_cell.angle_alpha   90.00
_cell.angle_beta   90.00
_cell.angle_gamma   90.00
#
_symmetry.space_group_name_H-M   'P 1'
#
loop_
_entity.id
_entity.type
_entity.pdbx_description
1 polymer ?
#
loop_
_entity_poly.entity_id
_entity_poly.type
_entity_poly.pdbx_seq_one_letter_code
_entity_poly.pdbx_strand_id
1 'polypeptide(L)'
;MRKISKMSFLMASMALLAACSNEVAGEESKEVVTLWAGGSDNVRIAMESVTDAFNNSEYGDKYELELEYILSGSGTQGLRDRLLAATKAGETETDYDLILLSDSEYTSYVAEGGEDILTPVDFDKVPNAARLKSSVAVGEDYIVPYRGTTVVLAYNSDTVLTPPQTSEELYQWIKDNPGRFAYNTPGSGGAGSAFVTTSVYNFMPEEALTSQDAAWKEEWTQGFELLEELHPHLYQSGGSVVYPNKNQGTLDLLANQEVDIVPAWADMVIQQIGQGTLPESIKISQITPSFTGNIDAMGMPAIGGDKDGAHAVMDFMLSEEAQGILLDEMAAIPLIDASNLESENSVLLEGLDVSSFRVTSLGTLGTELNEKWDQEIAPLQ
;
A
#
# COMPACT_ATOMS: atom_id res chain seq x y z
N MET A 1 34.03 -70.01 -43.62
CA MET A 1 32.68 -69.40 -43.59
C MET A 1 31.85 -70.11 -42.52
N ARG A 2 31.16 -69.32 -41.69
CA ARG A 2 30.15 -69.69 -40.66
C ARG A 2 30.60 -70.47 -39.40
N LYS A 3 30.48 -69.77 -38.27
CA LYS A 3 30.53 -70.19 -36.84
C LYS A 3 29.47 -71.30 -36.58
N ILE A 4 29.77 -72.42 -35.90
CA ILE A 4 29.77 -72.66 -34.42
C ILE A 4 28.54 -72.01 -33.74
N SER A 5 27.70 -72.60 -32.88
CA SER A 5 27.44 -73.96 -32.37
C SER A 5 26.31 -73.82 -31.32
N LYS A 6 25.54 -74.89 -31.11
CA LYS A 6 24.81 -75.30 -29.88
C LYS A 6 23.49 -74.63 -29.46
N MET A 7 22.49 -75.49 -29.51
CA MET A 7 21.21 -75.53 -28.81
C MET A 7 21.39 -75.59 -27.28
N SER A 8 20.55 -74.89 -26.51
CA SER A 8 20.18 -75.24 -25.12
C SER A 8 18.85 -74.61 -24.72
N PHE A 9 17.97 -75.48 -24.23
CA PHE A 9 16.72 -75.25 -23.52
C PHE A 9 16.96 -74.41 -22.26
N LEU A 10 16.05 -73.51 -21.89
CA LEU A 10 15.81 -73.19 -20.47
C LEU A 10 14.39 -72.67 -20.21
N MET A 11 13.87 -73.12 -19.07
CA MET A 11 12.51 -73.07 -18.54
C MET A 11 11.87 -71.68 -18.43
N ALA A 12 10.57 -71.64 -18.72
CA ALA A 12 9.66 -70.64 -18.17
C ALA A 12 9.50 -70.89 -16.67
N SER A 13 9.84 -69.89 -15.85
CA SER A 13 9.46 -69.82 -14.44
C SER A 13 8.51 -68.65 -14.26
N MET A 14 7.24 -68.99 -14.02
CA MET A 14 6.19 -68.04 -13.66
C MET A 14 6.28 -67.82 -12.15
N ALA A 15 6.89 -66.71 -11.73
CA ALA A 15 6.88 -66.29 -10.34
C ALA A 15 5.69 -65.36 -10.13
N LEU A 16 4.66 -65.86 -9.43
CA LEU A 16 3.64 -65.03 -8.80
C LEU A 16 4.31 -64.26 -7.65
N LEU A 17 4.52 -62.95 -7.83
CA LEU A 17 4.80 -62.03 -6.73
C LEU A 17 3.49 -61.33 -6.38
N ALA A 18 2.88 -61.79 -5.28
CA ALA A 18 1.90 -61.02 -4.54
C ALA A 18 2.64 -59.85 -3.88
N ALA A 19 2.49 -58.65 -4.44
CA ALA A 19 2.94 -57.43 -3.81
C ALA A 19 1.83 -56.92 -2.88
N CYS A 20 2.17 -56.84 -1.60
CA CYS A 20 1.34 -56.23 -0.56
C CYS A 20 1.17 -54.74 -0.88
N SER A 21 -0.07 -54.26 -0.82
CA SER A 21 -0.42 -52.84 -0.84
C SER A 21 0.17 -52.16 0.38
N ASN A 22 1.27 -51.43 0.18
CA ASN A 22 1.66 -50.35 1.07
C ASN A 22 0.90 -49.12 0.54
N GLU A 23 -0.23 -48.80 1.16
CA GLU A 23 -0.79 -47.44 1.06
C GLU A 23 0.22 -46.51 1.73
N VAL A 24 1.14 -45.99 0.93
CA VAL A 24 1.71 -44.68 1.21
C VAL A 24 0.54 -43.73 0.97
N ALA A 25 -0.01 -43.16 2.04
CA ALA A 25 -0.82 -41.96 1.91
C ALA A 25 0.04 -40.95 1.14
N GLY A 26 -0.26 -40.73 -0.13
CA GLY A 26 0.35 -39.65 -0.87
C GLY A 26 -0.14 -38.36 -0.21
N GLU A 27 0.78 -37.52 0.26
CA GLU A 27 0.47 -36.10 0.35
C GLU A 27 -0.05 -35.69 -1.02
N GLU A 28 -1.31 -35.25 -1.10
CA GLU A 28 -1.78 -34.53 -2.28
C GLU A 28 -0.81 -33.36 -2.48
N SER A 29 -0.23 -33.26 -3.68
CA SER A 29 0.63 -32.12 -4.00
C SER A 29 -0.23 -30.87 -3.99
N LYS A 30 0.15 -29.88 -3.18
CA LYS A 30 -0.53 -28.59 -3.09
C LYS A 30 -0.54 -27.89 -4.45
N GLU A 31 -1.59 -27.12 -4.72
CA GLU A 31 -1.69 -26.23 -5.88
C GLU A 31 -0.83 -24.98 -5.59
N VAL A 32 0.17 -24.68 -6.42
CA VAL A 32 1.05 -23.52 -6.23
C VAL A 32 0.35 -22.27 -6.73
N VAL A 33 0.36 -21.21 -5.92
CA VAL A 33 -0.17 -19.89 -6.23
C VAL A 33 0.95 -18.87 -6.11
N THR A 34 1.20 -18.09 -7.15
CA THR A 34 2.27 -17.11 -7.12
C THR A 34 1.74 -15.69 -6.89
N LEU A 35 2.22 -15.04 -5.82
CA LEU A 35 1.99 -13.63 -5.53
C LEU A 35 3.16 -12.79 -6.02
N TRP A 36 2.89 -11.92 -6.98
CA TRP A 36 3.83 -10.93 -7.46
C TRP A 36 3.68 -9.60 -6.75
N ALA A 37 4.78 -9.12 -6.17
CA ALA A 37 4.82 -7.84 -5.48
C ALA A 37 6.06 -7.04 -5.87
N GLY A 38 5.98 -5.72 -5.70
CA GLY A 38 7.12 -4.84 -5.87
C GLY A 38 7.11 -3.74 -4.82
N GLY A 39 8.29 -3.28 -4.43
CA GLY A 39 8.39 -2.23 -3.41
C GLY A 39 9.73 -2.20 -2.68
N SER A 40 9.74 -1.53 -1.54
CA SER A 40 10.86 -1.46 -0.61
C SER A 40 11.03 -2.76 0.19
N ASP A 41 12.11 -2.87 0.96
CA ASP A 41 12.47 -4.10 1.67
C ASP A 41 11.51 -4.45 2.81
N ASN A 42 10.90 -3.46 3.47
CA ASN A 42 9.89 -3.70 4.50
C ASN A 42 8.62 -4.37 3.93
N VAL A 43 8.22 -4.00 2.71
CA VAL A 43 7.09 -4.66 2.03
C VAL A 43 7.45 -6.11 1.70
N ARG A 44 8.69 -6.40 1.30
CA ARG A 44 9.17 -7.77 1.08
C ARG A 44 9.05 -8.61 2.35
N ILE A 45 9.58 -8.12 3.46
CA ILE A 45 9.58 -8.83 4.76
C ILE A 45 8.15 -9.11 5.24
N ALA A 46 7.26 -8.12 5.12
CA ALA A 46 5.85 -8.31 5.47
C ALA A 46 5.17 -9.36 4.58
N MET A 47 5.42 -9.35 3.27
CA MET A 47 4.86 -10.34 2.35
C MET A 47 5.44 -11.74 2.56
N GLU A 48 6.71 -11.87 2.92
CA GLU A 48 7.32 -13.16 3.30
C GLU A 48 6.61 -13.72 4.54
N SER A 49 6.38 -12.88 5.55
CA SER A 49 5.68 -13.28 6.77
C SER A 49 4.21 -13.67 6.52
N VAL A 50 3.51 -12.92 5.67
CA VAL A 50 2.14 -13.28 5.23
C VAL A 50 2.14 -14.59 4.44
N THR A 51 3.15 -14.82 3.60
CA THR A 51 3.29 -16.06 2.81
C THR A 51 3.49 -17.26 3.73
N ASP A 52 4.37 -17.14 4.72
CA ASP A 52 4.59 -18.17 5.73
C ASP A 52 3.31 -18.45 6.53
N ALA A 53 2.59 -17.40 6.95
CA ALA A 53 1.33 -17.55 7.68
C ALA A 53 0.24 -18.22 6.83
N PHE A 54 0.10 -17.82 5.56
CA PHE A 54 -0.83 -18.45 4.61
C PHE A 54 -0.56 -19.94 4.47
N ASN A 55 0.71 -20.31 4.24
CA ASN A 55 1.14 -21.70 4.04
C ASN A 55 0.95 -22.59 5.29
N ASN A 56 0.84 -21.98 6.47
CA ASN A 56 0.55 -22.66 7.74
C ASN A 56 -0.94 -22.58 8.15
N SER A 57 -1.77 -21.89 7.37
CA SER A 57 -3.22 -21.77 7.60
C SER A 57 -3.99 -22.95 7.00
N GLU A 58 -5.32 -22.97 7.19
CA GLU A 58 -6.20 -23.97 6.55
C GLU A 58 -6.20 -23.87 5.01
N TYR A 59 -5.91 -22.69 4.44
CA TYR A 59 -5.71 -22.54 3.00
C TYR A 59 -4.44 -23.27 2.54
N GLY A 60 -3.43 -23.26 3.39
CA GLY A 60 -2.15 -23.95 3.21
C GLY A 60 -2.29 -25.46 3.09
N ASP A 61 -3.39 -26.08 3.52
CA ASP A 61 -3.62 -27.52 3.32
C ASP A 61 -3.84 -27.89 1.85
N LYS A 62 -4.37 -26.96 1.05
CA LYS A 62 -4.65 -27.14 -0.38
C LYS A 62 -3.66 -26.38 -1.27
N TYR A 63 -3.27 -25.18 -0.87
CA TYR A 63 -2.47 -24.26 -1.67
C TYR A 63 -1.08 -24.04 -1.07
N GLU A 64 -0.09 -23.79 -1.93
CA GLU A 64 1.23 -23.30 -1.54
C GLU A 64 1.43 -21.92 -2.18
N LEU A 65 1.50 -20.89 -1.35
CA LEU A 65 1.79 -19.53 -1.79
C LEU A 65 3.30 -19.35 -1.93
N GLU A 66 3.72 -18.88 -3.10
CA GLU A 66 5.09 -18.45 -3.41
C GLU A 66 5.11 -16.95 -3.68
N LEU A 67 6.08 -16.24 -3.11
CA LEU A 67 6.27 -14.81 -3.32
C LEU A 67 7.33 -14.53 -4.39
N GLU A 68 6.93 -13.87 -5.47
CA GLU A 68 7.82 -13.30 -6.47
C GLU A 68 7.96 -11.79 -6.25
N TYR A 69 9.15 -11.35 -5.84
CA TYR A 69 9.36 -9.97 -5.36
C TYR A 69 10.33 -9.15 -6.22
N ILE A 70 9.91 -7.95 -6.61
CA ILE A 70 10.74 -6.99 -7.33
C ILE A 70 11.13 -5.82 -6.41
N LEU A 71 12.36 -5.85 -5.91
CA LEU A 71 12.90 -4.78 -5.07
C LEU A 71 13.05 -3.46 -5.86
N SER A 72 12.49 -2.39 -5.33
CA SER A 72 12.60 -1.04 -5.90
C SER A 72 14.05 -0.54 -5.95
N GLY A 73 14.40 0.18 -7.00
CA GLY A 73 15.75 0.74 -7.19
C GLY A 73 16.81 -0.27 -7.65
N SER A 74 16.44 -1.54 -7.87
CA SER A 74 17.33 -2.59 -8.39
C SER A 74 17.71 -2.42 -9.87
N GLY A 75 17.04 -1.50 -10.59
CA GLY A 75 17.21 -1.30 -12.03
C GLY A 75 16.54 -2.38 -12.89
N THR A 76 15.85 -3.34 -12.27
CA THR A 76 15.03 -4.32 -13.01
C THR A 76 13.74 -3.68 -13.51
N GLN A 77 13.21 -4.18 -14.62
CA GLN A 77 11.88 -3.82 -15.10
C GLN A 77 10.84 -4.11 -14.01
N GLY A 78 9.96 -3.13 -13.74
CA GLY A 78 8.90 -3.24 -12.73
C GLY A 78 7.79 -4.22 -13.12
N LEU A 79 7.01 -4.65 -12.14
CA LEU A 79 5.95 -5.65 -12.28
C LEU A 79 4.98 -5.29 -13.41
N ARG A 80 4.48 -4.04 -13.41
CA ARG A 80 3.55 -3.54 -14.41
C ARG A 80 4.02 -3.75 -15.84
N ASP A 81 5.25 -3.33 -16.11
CA ASP A 81 5.78 -3.38 -17.48
C ASP A 81 6.04 -4.83 -17.91
N ARG A 82 6.42 -5.72 -16.98
CA ARG A 82 6.55 -7.16 -17.27
C ARG A 82 5.20 -7.78 -17.61
N LEU A 83 4.18 -7.51 -16.80
CA LEU A 83 2.84 -8.05 -17.01
C LEU A 83 2.24 -7.54 -18.33
N LEU A 84 2.38 -6.24 -18.62
CA LEU A 84 1.94 -5.66 -19.88
C LEU A 84 2.69 -6.25 -21.08
N ALA A 85 3.99 -6.51 -20.95
CA ALA A 85 4.77 -7.13 -22.02
C ALA A 85 4.33 -8.58 -22.27
N ALA A 86 4.15 -9.39 -21.23
CA ALA A 86 3.65 -10.76 -21.32
C ALA A 86 2.24 -10.81 -21.95
N THR A 87 1.34 -9.93 -21.49
CA THR A 87 -0.01 -9.79 -22.05
C THR A 87 0.03 -9.42 -23.54
N LYS A 88 0.83 -8.41 -23.91
CA LYS A 88 1.00 -7.98 -25.32
C LYS A 88 1.67 -9.06 -26.20
N ALA A 89 2.47 -9.94 -25.60
CA ALA A 89 3.06 -11.09 -26.28
C ALA A 89 2.07 -12.26 -26.46
N GLY A 90 0.88 -12.20 -25.85
CA GLY A 90 -0.14 -13.24 -25.93
C GLY A 90 0.19 -14.48 -25.08
N GLU A 91 0.96 -14.30 -24.01
CA GLU A 91 1.24 -15.37 -23.05
C GLU A 91 -0.04 -15.75 -22.29
N THR A 92 -0.22 -17.05 -22.03
CA THR A 92 -1.45 -17.60 -21.41
C THR A 92 -1.18 -18.68 -20.36
N GLU A 93 0.07 -19.10 -20.20
CA GLU A 93 0.54 -20.04 -19.18
C GLU A 93 1.65 -19.35 -18.39
N THR A 94 1.27 -18.44 -17.50
CA THR A 94 2.20 -17.67 -16.67
C THR A 94 1.92 -17.90 -15.20
N ASP A 95 2.89 -17.52 -14.36
CA ASP A 95 2.82 -17.51 -12.90
C ASP A 95 2.32 -16.17 -12.33
N TYR A 96 1.68 -15.33 -13.15
CA TYR A 96 1.06 -14.09 -12.68
C TYR A 96 -0.34 -14.37 -12.11
N ASP A 97 -0.45 -15.21 -11.07
CA ASP A 97 -1.74 -15.58 -10.48
C ASP A 97 -2.36 -14.42 -9.69
N LEU A 98 -1.55 -13.76 -8.86
CA LEU A 98 -1.95 -12.62 -8.05
C LEU A 98 -0.89 -11.52 -8.12
N ILE A 99 -1.30 -10.27 -8.22
CA ILE A 99 -0.40 -9.10 -8.15
C ILE A 99 -0.83 -8.15 -7.04
N LEU A 100 0.14 -7.48 -6.41
CA LEU A 100 -0.11 -6.27 -5.64
C LEU A 100 -0.05 -5.03 -6.54
N LEU A 101 -1.02 -4.14 -6.37
CA LEU A 101 -1.13 -2.86 -7.08
C LEU A 101 -1.92 -1.86 -6.22
N SER A 102 -1.88 -0.58 -6.57
CA SER A 102 -2.85 0.40 -6.04
C SER A 102 -4.06 0.58 -6.97
N ASP A 103 -5.11 1.21 -6.45
CA ASP A 103 -6.24 1.69 -7.25
C ASP A 103 -5.82 2.69 -8.35
N SER A 104 -4.86 3.55 -8.07
CA SER A 104 -4.25 4.43 -9.07
C SER A 104 -3.49 3.67 -10.16
N GLU A 105 -2.79 2.59 -9.81
CA GLU A 105 -2.11 1.72 -10.78
C GLU A 105 -3.08 0.91 -11.63
N TYR A 106 -4.22 0.49 -11.10
CA TYR A 106 -5.27 -0.22 -11.84
C TYR A 106 -5.68 0.54 -13.12
N THR A 107 -5.91 1.84 -13.01
CA THR A 107 -6.25 2.70 -14.16
C THR A 107 -5.17 2.65 -15.24
N SER A 108 -3.90 2.62 -14.81
CA SER A 108 -2.75 2.56 -15.69
C SER A 108 -2.63 1.20 -16.39
N TYR A 109 -2.93 0.10 -15.71
CA TYR A 109 -3.00 -1.23 -16.32
C TYR A 109 -4.08 -1.29 -17.40
N VAL A 110 -5.30 -0.84 -17.09
CA VAL A 110 -6.44 -0.85 -18.04
C VAL A 110 -6.16 0.03 -19.26
N ALA A 111 -5.57 1.21 -19.07
CA ALA A 111 -5.27 2.13 -20.17
C ALA A 111 -4.31 1.54 -21.22
N GLU A 112 -3.37 0.69 -20.80
CA GLU A 112 -2.36 0.11 -21.71
C GLU A 112 -2.61 -1.34 -22.12
N GLY A 113 -3.26 -2.14 -21.26
CA GLY A 113 -3.51 -3.56 -21.49
C GLY A 113 -4.95 -3.89 -21.88
N GLY A 114 -5.89 -2.95 -21.73
CA GLY A 114 -7.32 -3.15 -21.95
C GLY A 114 -8.07 -3.57 -20.67
N GLU A 115 -9.40 -3.54 -20.73
CA GLU A 115 -10.29 -3.86 -19.60
C GLU A 115 -10.14 -5.31 -19.12
N ASP A 116 -9.79 -6.23 -20.03
CA ASP A 116 -9.61 -7.65 -19.74
C ASP A 116 -8.19 -8.00 -19.22
N ILE A 117 -7.36 -7.01 -18.88
CA ILE A 117 -6.00 -7.29 -18.36
C ILE A 117 -6.04 -7.98 -16.99
N LEU A 118 -7.08 -7.72 -16.20
CA LEU A 118 -7.37 -8.40 -14.94
C LEU A 118 -8.66 -9.23 -15.07
N THR A 119 -8.70 -10.37 -14.39
CA THR A 119 -9.90 -11.19 -14.23
C THR A 119 -10.79 -10.55 -13.14
N PRO A 120 -12.12 -10.44 -13.35
CA PRO A 120 -13.04 -10.05 -12.30
C PRO A 120 -12.97 -10.97 -11.07
N VAL A 121 -13.11 -10.40 -9.89
CA VAL A 121 -13.07 -11.12 -8.61
C VAL A 121 -14.44 -11.74 -8.33
N ASP A 122 -14.45 -13.02 -7.96
CA ASP A 122 -15.62 -13.71 -7.41
C ASP A 122 -15.64 -13.50 -5.88
N PHE A 123 -16.29 -12.43 -5.43
CA PHE A 123 -16.37 -12.08 -4.01
C PHE A 123 -17.08 -13.12 -3.14
N ASP A 124 -17.86 -14.05 -3.72
CA ASP A 124 -18.42 -15.19 -2.96
C ASP A 124 -17.31 -16.13 -2.46
N LYS A 125 -16.12 -16.09 -3.07
CA LYS A 125 -14.91 -16.84 -2.66
C LYS A 125 -13.98 -16.04 -1.74
N VAL A 126 -14.32 -14.78 -1.44
CA VAL A 126 -13.55 -13.88 -0.57
C VAL A 126 -14.43 -13.39 0.59
N PRO A 127 -14.97 -14.29 1.45
CA PRO A 127 -15.90 -13.92 2.50
C PRO A 127 -15.37 -12.86 3.49
N ASN A 128 -14.06 -12.77 3.72
CA ASN A 128 -13.45 -11.74 4.56
C ASN A 128 -13.54 -10.33 3.95
N ALA A 129 -13.81 -10.19 2.64
CA ALA A 129 -14.10 -8.89 2.02
C ALA A 129 -15.30 -8.18 2.67
N ALA A 130 -16.24 -8.93 3.26
CA ALA A 130 -17.36 -8.35 4.00
C ALA A 130 -16.95 -7.57 5.27
N ARG A 131 -15.69 -7.71 5.72
CA ARG A 131 -15.13 -6.98 6.88
C ARG A 131 -14.53 -5.63 6.51
N LEU A 132 -14.30 -5.39 5.21
CA LEU A 132 -13.69 -4.16 4.72
C LEU A 132 -14.53 -2.93 5.12
N LYS A 133 -13.83 -1.91 5.60
CA LYS A 133 -14.38 -0.61 6.00
C LYS A 133 -14.14 0.47 4.97
N SER A 134 -13.32 0.19 3.96
CA SER A 134 -13.05 1.07 2.83
C SER A 134 -13.13 0.30 1.51
N SER A 135 -13.46 1.00 0.43
CA SER A 135 -13.45 0.49 -0.93
C SER A 135 -12.37 1.18 -1.76
N VAL A 136 -11.97 0.55 -2.86
CA VAL A 136 -11.14 1.22 -3.89
C VAL A 136 -11.94 2.31 -4.58
N ALA A 137 -11.26 3.35 -5.08
CA ALA A 137 -11.94 4.40 -5.86
C ALA A 137 -12.29 3.95 -7.29
N VAL A 138 -11.56 2.97 -7.83
CA VAL A 138 -11.72 2.43 -9.18
C VAL A 138 -11.40 0.94 -9.17
N GLY A 139 -12.06 0.16 -10.04
CA GLY A 139 -11.79 -1.28 -10.18
C GLY A 139 -12.51 -2.18 -9.17
N GLU A 140 -13.64 -1.75 -8.61
CA GLU A 140 -14.39 -2.48 -7.57
C GLU A 140 -14.67 -3.96 -7.91
N ASP A 141 -14.90 -4.29 -9.18
CA ASP A 141 -15.16 -5.67 -9.63
C ASP A 141 -13.87 -6.49 -9.89
N TYR A 142 -12.69 -5.87 -9.85
CA TYR A 142 -11.43 -6.44 -10.35
C TYR A 142 -10.30 -6.50 -9.32
N ILE A 143 -10.36 -5.65 -8.29
CA ILE A 143 -9.30 -5.57 -7.28
C ILE A 143 -9.88 -5.60 -5.86
N VAL A 144 -9.17 -6.28 -4.95
CA VAL A 144 -9.54 -6.41 -3.54
C VAL A 144 -8.62 -5.55 -2.69
N PRO A 145 -9.10 -4.49 -2.04
CA PRO A 145 -8.27 -3.64 -1.20
C PRO A 145 -7.84 -4.39 0.06
N TYR A 146 -6.58 -4.26 0.49
CA TYR A 146 -6.08 -4.96 1.67
C TYR A 146 -5.35 -4.05 2.68
N ARG A 147 -4.82 -2.91 2.24
CA ARG A 147 -4.24 -1.92 3.17
C ARG A 147 -4.44 -0.50 2.67
N GLY A 148 -4.55 0.42 3.61
CA GLY A 148 -4.52 1.84 3.34
C GLY A 148 -3.14 2.43 3.59
N THR A 149 -2.82 3.48 2.85
CA THR A 149 -1.73 4.39 3.17
C THR A 149 -2.31 5.80 3.22
N THR A 150 -2.03 6.54 4.28
CA THR A 150 -2.62 7.86 4.48
C THR A 150 -1.67 8.79 5.20
N VAL A 151 -1.82 10.08 4.93
CA VAL A 151 -1.15 11.13 5.68
C VAL A 151 -2.05 11.55 6.84
N VAL A 152 -1.43 11.75 7.99
CA VAL A 152 -2.05 12.13 9.26
C VAL A 152 -1.29 13.31 9.86
N LEU A 153 -1.86 13.93 10.87
CA LEU A 153 -1.09 14.79 11.77
C LEU A 153 -0.33 13.91 12.76
N ALA A 154 1.00 13.89 12.66
CA ALA A 154 1.84 13.41 13.76
C ALA A 154 2.05 14.56 14.74
N TYR A 155 1.78 14.33 16.02
CA TYR A 155 1.84 15.36 17.04
C TYR A 155 2.45 14.87 18.35
N ASN A 156 3.10 15.78 19.07
CA ASN A 156 3.59 15.52 20.42
C ASN A 156 2.46 15.68 21.44
N SER A 157 2.02 14.58 22.04
CA SER A 157 0.91 14.58 23.01
C SER A 157 1.25 15.20 24.36
N ASP A 158 2.54 15.45 24.66
CA ASP A 158 2.95 16.20 25.85
C ASP A 158 2.64 17.71 25.73
N THR A 159 2.58 18.23 24.50
CA THR A 159 2.37 19.66 24.22
C THR A 159 1.01 19.93 23.56
N VAL A 160 0.47 18.98 22.80
CA VAL A 160 -0.82 19.10 22.12
C VAL A 160 -1.82 18.11 22.71
N LEU A 161 -2.61 18.57 23.68
CA LEU A 161 -3.61 17.76 24.36
C LEU A 161 -4.89 17.54 23.53
N THR A 162 -5.15 18.41 22.55
CA THR A 162 -6.33 18.34 21.69
C THR A 162 -5.87 18.68 20.27
N PRO A 163 -5.44 17.67 19.49
CA PRO A 163 -4.99 17.90 18.13
C PRO A 163 -6.16 18.33 17.23
N PRO A 164 -5.92 19.16 16.20
CA PRO A 164 -6.95 19.54 15.24
C PRO A 164 -7.65 18.33 14.62
N GLN A 165 -8.97 18.40 14.49
CA GLN A 165 -9.83 17.36 13.88
C GLN A 165 -10.40 17.80 12.53
N THR A 166 -10.25 19.07 12.15
CA THR A 166 -10.65 19.59 10.84
C THR A 166 -9.52 20.40 10.21
N SER A 167 -9.58 20.58 8.88
CA SER A 167 -8.62 21.47 8.20
C SER A 167 -8.70 22.91 8.72
N GLU A 168 -9.91 23.42 9.02
CA GLU A 168 -10.09 24.76 9.58
C GLU A 168 -9.46 24.90 10.98
N GLU A 169 -9.66 23.89 11.84
CA GLU A 169 -8.99 23.84 13.16
C GLU A 169 -7.48 23.78 13.02
N LEU A 170 -6.96 23.04 12.02
CA LEU A 170 -5.53 22.96 11.77
C LEU A 170 -4.97 24.32 11.35
N TYR A 171 -5.62 25.01 10.41
CA TYR A 171 -5.18 26.33 9.94
C TYR A 171 -5.21 27.36 11.07
N GLN A 172 -6.24 27.31 11.92
CA GLN A 172 -6.31 28.16 13.10
C GLN A 172 -5.22 27.80 14.12
N TRP A 173 -4.99 26.51 14.36
CA TRP A 173 -3.93 26.03 15.25
C TRP A 173 -2.54 26.50 14.81
N ILE A 174 -2.26 26.47 13.50
CA ILE A 174 -1.01 26.98 12.93
C ILE A 174 -0.85 28.48 13.26
N LYS A 175 -1.91 29.28 13.06
CA LYS A 175 -1.90 30.73 13.35
C LYS A 175 -1.69 31.03 14.84
N ASP A 176 -2.33 30.24 15.70
CA ASP A 176 -2.27 30.41 17.16
C ASP A 176 -0.95 29.90 17.78
N ASN A 177 -0.22 29.02 17.08
CA ASN A 177 1.02 28.41 17.54
C ASN A 177 2.18 28.67 16.55
N PRO A 178 2.59 29.93 16.34
CA PRO A 178 3.59 30.28 15.35
C PRO A 178 4.92 29.58 15.61
N GLY A 179 5.48 28.97 14.57
CA GLY A 179 6.73 28.22 14.61
C GLY A 179 6.59 26.76 15.06
N ARG A 180 5.39 26.30 15.45
CA ARG A 180 5.16 24.96 16.01
C ARG A 180 4.57 23.96 15.02
N PHE A 181 4.35 24.37 13.77
CA PHE A 181 3.97 23.49 12.65
C PHE A 181 5.05 23.49 11.58
N ALA A 182 5.36 22.33 11.01
CA ALA A 182 6.18 22.25 9.80
C ALA A 182 5.59 21.23 8.82
N TYR A 183 5.78 21.47 7.53
CA TYR A 183 5.60 20.47 6.47
C TYR A 183 6.79 20.51 5.52
N ASN A 184 7.12 19.37 4.90
CA ASN A 184 8.28 19.28 4.02
C ASN A 184 7.99 19.90 2.64
N THR A 185 9.03 20.27 1.89
CA THR A 185 8.86 20.70 0.48
C THR A 185 8.05 19.65 -0.30
N PRO A 186 6.91 20.01 -0.91
CA PRO A 186 5.99 19.06 -1.57
C PRO A 186 6.66 18.15 -2.61
N GLY A 187 7.49 18.73 -3.48
CA GLY A 187 8.23 17.98 -4.51
C GLY A 187 9.31 17.01 -3.95
N SER A 188 9.60 17.06 -2.65
CA SER A 188 10.62 16.21 -2.01
C SER A 188 10.05 15.04 -1.19
N GLY A 189 8.74 15.05 -0.89
CA GLY A 189 8.12 14.04 -0.02
C GLY A 189 6.60 14.16 0.04
N GLY A 190 5.93 13.00 0.03
CA GLY A 190 4.48 12.91 -0.11
C GLY A 190 3.67 13.54 1.03
N ALA A 191 4.20 13.65 2.26
CA ALA A 191 3.42 14.20 3.37
C ALA A 191 3.16 15.71 3.22
N GLY A 192 4.20 16.48 2.85
CA GLY A 192 4.05 17.89 2.49
C GLY A 192 3.21 18.10 1.23
N SER A 193 3.33 17.21 0.24
CA SER A 193 2.47 17.25 -0.95
C SER A 193 1.00 17.03 -0.58
N ALA A 194 0.69 16.04 0.27
CA ALA A 194 -0.65 15.78 0.76
C ALA A 194 -1.25 16.98 1.53
N PHE A 195 -0.44 17.66 2.36
CA PHE A 195 -0.88 18.89 3.03
C PHE A 195 -1.24 19.99 2.03
N VAL A 196 -0.39 20.25 1.03
CA VAL A 196 -0.62 21.27 0.01
C VAL A 196 -1.83 20.92 -0.87
N THR A 197 -1.90 19.69 -1.37
CA THR A 197 -3.04 19.20 -2.15
C THR A 197 -4.34 19.33 -1.37
N THR A 198 -4.37 18.89 -0.11
CA THR A 198 -5.57 19.03 0.73
C THR A 198 -5.94 20.48 0.95
N SER A 199 -4.96 21.34 1.25
CA SER A 199 -5.19 22.76 1.48
C SER A 199 -5.78 23.48 0.27
N VAL A 200 -5.33 23.11 -0.93
CA VAL A 200 -5.81 23.70 -2.18
C VAL A 200 -7.17 23.14 -2.59
N TYR A 201 -7.32 21.81 -2.60
CA TYR A 201 -8.52 21.15 -3.09
C TYR A 201 -9.70 21.19 -2.11
N ASN A 202 -9.50 21.63 -0.86
CA ASN A 202 -10.61 21.89 0.06
C ASN A 202 -11.52 23.06 -0.38
N PHE A 203 -11.04 23.93 -1.27
CA PHE A 203 -11.83 25.02 -1.85
C PHE A 203 -12.55 24.63 -3.15
N MET A 204 -12.40 23.39 -3.60
CA MET A 204 -12.88 22.89 -4.88
C MET A 204 -13.94 21.81 -4.69
N PRO A 205 -14.76 21.51 -5.73
CA PRO A 205 -15.63 20.34 -5.73
C PRO A 205 -14.85 19.03 -5.51
N GLU A 206 -15.49 18.05 -4.88
CA GLU A 206 -14.86 16.78 -4.49
C GLU A 206 -14.28 16.01 -5.70
N GLU A 207 -15.00 16.05 -6.83
CA GLU A 207 -14.60 15.37 -8.07
C GLU A 207 -13.28 15.89 -8.66
N ALA A 208 -12.83 17.08 -8.26
CA ALA A 208 -11.59 17.66 -8.76
C ALA A 208 -10.37 16.82 -8.34
N LEU A 209 -10.41 16.16 -7.18
CA LEU A 209 -9.30 15.34 -6.69
C LEU A 209 -9.06 14.04 -7.47
N THR A 210 -10.08 13.60 -8.20
CA THR A 210 -10.04 12.38 -9.02
C THR A 210 -10.14 12.72 -10.51
N SER A 211 -9.77 13.95 -10.88
CA SER A 211 -9.82 14.44 -12.25
C SER A 211 -8.46 14.96 -12.71
N GLN A 212 -8.13 14.63 -13.96
CA GLN A 212 -6.90 15.07 -14.62
C GLN A 212 -7.15 16.27 -15.56
N ASP A 213 -8.32 16.91 -15.49
CA ASP A 213 -8.66 18.05 -16.34
C ASP A 213 -7.85 19.29 -15.93
N ALA A 214 -7.07 19.83 -16.88
CA ALA A 214 -6.27 21.02 -16.68
C ALA A 214 -7.08 22.28 -16.31
N ALA A 215 -8.40 22.30 -16.55
CA ALA A 215 -9.28 23.39 -16.14
C ALA A 215 -9.28 23.62 -14.62
N TRP A 216 -9.06 22.57 -13.81
CA TRP A 216 -9.02 22.69 -12.35
C TRP A 216 -7.93 23.62 -11.82
N LYS A 217 -6.89 23.89 -12.62
CA LYS A 217 -5.81 24.82 -12.23
C LYS A 217 -6.29 26.25 -12.03
N GLU A 218 -7.37 26.65 -12.69
CA GLU A 218 -7.94 28.00 -12.55
C GLU A 218 -8.53 28.23 -11.14
N GLU A 219 -8.90 27.15 -10.44
CA GLU A 219 -9.50 27.19 -9.10
C GLU A 219 -8.49 27.13 -7.95
N TRP A 220 -7.19 26.96 -8.24
CA TRP A 220 -6.15 26.84 -7.19
C TRP A 220 -5.90 28.12 -6.40
N THR A 221 -6.38 29.27 -6.88
CA THR A 221 -6.07 30.60 -6.32
C THR A 221 -6.35 30.68 -4.82
N GLN A 222 -7.54 30.27 -4.36
CA GLN A 222 -7.91 30.38 -2.94
C GLN A 222 -7.03 29.50 -2.04
N GLY A 223 -6.66 28.32 -2.55
CA GLY A 223 -5.72 27.42 -1.87
C GLY A 223 -4.34 28.02 -1.67
N PHE A 224 -3.82 28.71 -2.69
CA PHE A 224 -2.52 29.37 -2.60
C PHE A 224 -2.56 30.60 -1.70
N GLU A 225 -3.63 31.40 -1.75
CA GLU A 225 -3.84 32.51 -0.81
C GLU A 225 -3.84 32.03 0.65
N LEU A 226 -4.44 30.87 0.95
CA LEU A 226 -4.36 30.25 2.27
C LEU A 226 -2.91 29.86 2.63
N LEU A 227 -2.16 29.24 1.72
CA LEU A 227 -0.77 28.84 1.98
C LEU A 227 0.13 30.06 2.24
N GLU A 228 -0.08 31.16 1.51
CA GLU A 228 0.57 32.45 1.77
C GLU A 228 0.20 33.01 3.15
N GLU A 229 -1.07 32.90 3.55
CA GLU A 229 -1.55 33.34 4.86
C GLU A 229 -0.92 32.53 6.01
N LEU A 230 -0.77 31.22 5.83
CA LEU A 230 -0.17 30.33 6.83
C LEU A 230 1.34 30.47 6.93
N HIS A 231 2.01 30.82 5.82
CA HIS A 231 3.47 30.93 5.71
C HIS A 231 4.17 31.56 6.92
N PRO A 232 3.85 32.80 7.37
CA PRO A 232 4.57 33.45 8.46
C PRO A 232 4.44 32.74 9.82
N HIS A 233 3.52 31.80 9.96
CA HIS A 233 3.28 31.04 11.20
C HIS A 233 3.96 29.66 11.22
N LEU A 234 4.60 29.25 10.12
CA LEU A 234 5.29 27.97 10.03
C LEU A 234 6.61 27.96 10.82
N TYR A 235 7.22 26.79 10.98
CA TYR A 235 8.54 26.61 11.58
C TYR A 235 9.58 27.57 10.95
N GLN A 236 10.31 28.26 11.83
CA GLN A 236 11.33 29.22 11.44
C GLN A 236 12.68 28.82 12.00
N SER A 237 13.72 29.00 11.18
CA SER A 237 15.11 28.89 11.62
C SER A 237 15.91 30.04 11.02
N GLY A 238 16.75 30.68 11.84
CA GLY A 238 17.51 31.86 11.40
C GLY A 238 16.67 33.09 11.05
N GLY A 239 15.40 33.14 11.49
CA GLY A 239 14.50 34.28 11.25
C GLY A 239 13.69 34.22 9.96
N SER A 240 13.71 33.09 9.25
CA SER A 240 12.89 32.84 8.07
C SER A 240 12.22 31.47 8.18
N VAL A 241 11.11 31.30 7.47
CA VAL A 241 10.40 30.02 7.36
C VAL A 241 11.30 28.99 6.67
N VAL A 242 11.34 27.77 7.21
CA VAL A 242 12.10 26.66 6.63
C VAL A 242 11.16 25.49 6.37
N TYR A 243 11.15 25.04 5.12
CA TYR A 243 10.50 23.79 4.72
C TYR A 243 11.55 22.67 4.73
N PRO A 244 11.45 21.68 5.64
CA PRO A 244 12.38 20.58 5.66
C PRO A 244 12.36 19.77 4.36
N ASN A 245 13.50 19.17 4.02
CA ASN A 245 13.59 18.31 2.84
C ASN A 245 13.14 16.88 3.21
N LYS A 246 12.25 16.30 2.39
CA LYS A 246 11.64 14.97 2.56
C LYS A 246 10.82 14.81 3.84
N ASN A 247 10.01 13.76 3.91
CA ASN A 247 9.20 13.42 5.09
C ASN A 247 10.05 13.28 6.37
N GLN A 248 11.30 12.80 6.26
CA GLN A 248 12.16 12.63 7.44
C GLN A 248 12.55 13.96 8.07
N GLY A 249 12.76 15.01 7.29
CA GLY A 249 13.16 16.31 7.83
C GLY A 249 12.12 16.90 8.78
N THR A 250 10.83 16.72 8.51
CA THR A 250 9.75 17.14 9.42
C THR A 250 9.63 16.23 10.65
N LEU A 251 9.81 14.91 10.47
CA LEU A 251 9.82 13.97 11.60
C LEU A 251 11.00 14.24 12.55
N ASP A 252 12.17 14.61 12.03
CA ASP A 252 13.33 14.97 12.85
C ASP A 252 13.04 16.23 13.70
N LEU A 253 12.39 17.25 13.12
CA LEU A 253 11.95 18.43 13.89
C LEU A 253 10.97 18.06 14.99
N LEU A 254 10.02 17.16 14.70
CA LEU A 254 9.05 16.67 15.68
C LEU A 254 9.72 15.87 16.79
N ALA A 255 10.64 14.96 16.44
CA ALA A 255 11.43 14.15 17.38
C ALA A 255 12.24 15.02 18.34
N ASN A 256 12.82 16.11 17.82
CA ASN A 256 13.60 17.08 18.58
C ASN A 256 12.75 18.12 19.32
N GLN A 257 11.41 18.04 19.25
CA GLN A 257 10.46 18.96 19.86
C GLN A 257 10.61 20.43 19.39
N GLU A 258 11.19 20.62 18.20
CA GLU A 258 11.30 21.93 17.56
C GLU A 258 9.93 22.39 17.06
N VAL A 259 9.10 21.44 16.65
CA VAL A 259 7.68 21.61 16.29
C VAL A 259 6.82 20.63 17.09
N ASP A 260 5.52 20.90 17.15
CA ASP A 260 4.57 20.05 17.87
C ASP A 260 3.67 19.23 16.95
N ILE A 261 3.45 19.68 15.71
CA ILE A 261 2.60 19.00 14.73
C ILE A 261 3.27 19.04 13.35
N VAL A 262 3.27 17.91 12.64
CA VAL A 262 3.64 17.82 11.22
C VAL A 262 2.68 16.89 10.48
N PRO A 263 2.42 17.10 9.18
CA PRO A 263 1.84 16.06 8.35
C PRO A 263 2.89 14.96 8.15
N ALA A 264 2.49 13.70 8.31
CA ALA A 264 3.36 12.54 8.12
C ALA A 264 2.56 11.34 7.61
N TRP A 265 3.22 10.43 6.89
CA TRP A 265 2.61 9.15 6.57
C TRP A 265 2.46 8.32 7.85
N ALA A 266 1.29 7.74 8.06
CA ALA A 266 0.96 7.03 9.30
C ALA A 266 1.90 5.83 9.54
N ASP A 267 2.22 5.07 8.48
CA ASP A 267 3.15 3.95 8.51
C ASP A 267 4.55 4.36 9.00
N MET A 268 5.08 5.48 8.48
CA MET A 268 6.38 6.02 8.89
C MET A 268 6.40 6.40 10.38
N VAL A 269 5.31 6.97 10.90
CA VAL A 269 5.21 7.36 12.31
C VAL A 269 5.20 6.13 13.20
N ILE A 270 4.33 5.16 12.90
CA ILE A 270 4.20 3.90 13.64
C ILE A 270 5.53 3.14 13.65
N GLN A 271 6.16 3.00 12.48
CA GLN A 271 7.45 2.32 12.35
C GLN A 271 8.54 3.00 13.19
N GLN A 272 8.62 4.34 13.18
CA GLN A 272 9.66 5.07 13.92
C GLN A 272 9.41 5.10 15.42
N ILE A 273 8.15 5.04 15.88
CA ILE A 273 7.83 4.81 17.29
C ILE A 273 8.32 3.42 17.70
N GLY A 274 8.00 2.37 16.92
CA GLY A 274 8.45 1.00 17.19
C GLY A 274 9.97 0.84 17.19
N GLN A 275 10.68 1.63 16.38
CA GLN A 275 12.15 1.67 16.36
C GLN A 275 12.77 2.55 17.46
N GLY A 276 11.97 3.31 18.19
CA GLY A 276 12.41 4.26 19.21
C GLY A 276 13.13 5.50 18.65
N THR A 277 12.98 5.77 17.35
CA THR A 277 13.53 6.99 16.72
C THR A 277 12.56 8.17 16.85
N LEU A 278 11.26 7.92 16.93
CA LEU A 278 10.26 8.86 17.43
C LEU A 278 9.95 8.55 18.91
N PRO A 279 9.80 9.58 19.77
CA PRO A 279 9.36 9.38 21.14
C PRO A 279 7.97 8.73 21.24
N GLU A 280 7.73 7.93 22.27
CA GLU A 280 6.40 7.33 22.57
C GLU A 280 5.30 8.38 22.82
N SER A 281 5.67 9.64 23.12
CA SER A 281 4.70 10.74 23.25
C SER A 281 4.15 11.20 21.90
N ILE A 282 4.74 10.80 20.78
CA ILE A 282 4.21 11.09 19.46
C ILE A 282 2.98 10.21 19.19
N LYS A 283 1.90 10.86 18.77
CA LYS A 283 0.65 10.22 18.38
C LYS A 283 0.23 10.71 17.00
N ILE A 284 -0.73 10.02 16.40
CA ILE A 284 -1.33 10.43 15.13
C ILE A 284 -2.77 10.90 15.31
N SER A 285 -3.21 11.83 14.47
CA SER A 285 -4.59 12.31 14.39
C SER A 285 -4.99 12.50 12.93
N GLN A 286 -6.19 12.06 12.58
CA GLN A 286 -6.80 12.38 11.29
C GLN A 286 -7.52 13.73 11.39
N ILE A 287 -7.65 14.43 10.26
CA ILE A 287 -8.51 15.60 10.12
C ILE A 287 -9.65 15.29 9.15
N THR A 288 -10.71 16.09 9.16
CA THR A 288 -11.80 16.05 8.18
C THR A 288 -11.85 17.35 7.36
N PRO A 289 -11.89 17.29 6.01
CA PRO A 289 -11.57 16.12 5.18
C PRO A 289 -10.17 15.59 5.47
N SER A 290 -9.94 14.29 5.28
CA SER A 290 -8.61 13.70 5.51
C SER A 290 -7.58 14.25 4.53
N PHE A 291 -6.31 14.16 4.92
CA PHE A 291 -5.25 14.27 3.93
C PHE A 291 -5.35 13.15 2.90
N THR A 292 -4.66 13.35 1.78
CA THR A 292 -4.65 12.39 0.69
C THR A 292 -3.88 11.13 1.05
N GLY A 293 -4.39 10.01 0.58
CA GLY A 293 -3.79 8.69 0.74
C GLY A 293 -4.06 7.83 -0.50
N ASN A 294 -3.70 6.56 -0.42
CA ASN A 294 -4.03 5.55 -1.43
C ASN A 294 -4.50 4.27 -0.76
N ILE A 295 -5.16 3.43 -1.53
CA ILE A 295 -5.51 2.07 -1.14
C ILE A 295 -4.73 1.11 -2.02
N ASP A 296 -3.97 0.24 -1.38
CA ASP A 296 -3.32 -0.87 -2.05
C ASP A 296 -4.25 -2.07 -2.04
N ALA A 297 -4.22 -2.79 -3.16
CA ALA A 297 -5.14 -3.85 -3.51
C ALA A 297 -4.39 -5.04 -4.12
N MET A 298 -5.12 -6.13 -4.26
CA MET A 298 -4.72 -7.33 -4.97
C MET A 298 -5.56 -7.46 -6.24
N GLY A 299 -4.93 -7.85 -7.35
CA GLY A 299 -5.62 -8.12 -8.61
C GLY A 299 -5.18 -9.45 -9.20
N MET A 300 -6.07 -10.10 -9.96
CA MET A 300 -5.76 -11.34 -10.67
C MET A 300 -5.50 -11.04 -12.14
N PRO A 301 -4.26 -11.11 -12.64
CA PRO A 301 -4.00 -10.98 -14.06
C PRO A 301 -4.75 -12.02 -14.89
N ALA A 302 -5.25 -11.65 -16.06
CA ALA A 302 -5.99 -12.57 -16.94
C ALA A 302 -5.14 -13.70 -17.51
N ILE A 303 -3.81 -13.58 -17.44
CA ILE A 303 -2.82 -14.55 -17.93
C ILE A 303 -2.29 -15.49 -16.83
N GLY A 304 -2.81 -15.39 -15.61
CA GLY A 304 -2.51 -16.30 -14.49
C GLY A 304 -3.25 -17.64 -14.59
N GLY A 305 -2.73 -18.65 -13.89
CA GLY A 305 -3.17 -20.04 -13.96
C GLY A 305 -4.16 -20.45 -12.87
N ASP A 306 -3.94 -20.06 -11.60
CA ASP A 306 -4.72 -20.53 -10.46
C ASP A 306 -5.63 -19.45 -9.86
N LYS A 307 -6.83 -19.35 -10.42
CA LYS A 307 -7.85 -18.41 -9.93
C LYS A 307 -8.38 -18.80 -8.56
N ASP A 308 -8.58 -20.09 -8.26
CA ASP A 308 -9.18 -20.48 -6.99
C ASP A 308 -8.19 -20.26 -5.83
N GLY A 309 -6.91 -20.56 -6.06
CA GLY A 309 -5.82 -20.22 -5.15
C GLY A 309 -5.66 -18.72 -4.95
N ALA A 310 -5.75 -17.92 -6.02
CA ALA A 310 -5.72 -16.45 -5.91
C ALA A 310 -6.84 -15.89 -5.01
N HIS A 311 -8.08 -16.41 -5.11
CA HIS A 311 -9.16 -16.01 -4.19
C HIS A 311 -8.87 -16.42 -2.75
N ALA A 312 -8.28 -17.60 -2.51
CA ALA A 312 -7.88 -18.05 -1.18
C ALA A 312 -6.84 -17.10 -0.56
N VAL A 313 -5.84 -16.67 -1.34
CA VAL A 313 -4.84 -15.69 -0.88
C VAL A 313 -5.50 -14.34 -0.60
N MET A 314 -6.41 -13.87 -1.47
CA MET A 314 -7.16 -12.63 -1.24
C MET A 314 -7.98 -12.69 0.05
N ASP A 315 -8.64 -13.82 0.33
CA ASP A 315 -9.42 -13.99 1.55
C ASP A 315 -8.55 -14.02 2.80
N PHE A 316 -7.43 -14.75 2.75
CA PHE A 316 -6.49 -14.84 3.86
C PHE A 316 -5.82 -13.49 4.16
N MET A 317 -5.45 -12.72 3.13
CA MET A 317 -4.85 -11.38 3.30
C MET A 317 -5.76 -10.43 4.10
N LEU A 318 -7.08 -10.64 4.07
CA LEU A 318 -8.08 -9.89 4.84
C LEU A 318 -8.42 -10.49 6.21
N SER A 319 -7.77 -11.60 6.60
CA SER A 319 -7.88 -12.17 7.93
C SER A 319 -7.24 -11.27 9.00
N GLU A 320 -7.66 -11.42 10.25
CA GLU A 320 -7.06 -10.71 11.38
C GLU A 320 -5.57 -11.06 11.56
N GLU A 321 -5.19 -12.31 11.26
CA GLU A 321 -3.80 -12.77 11.32
C GLU A 321 -2.93 -12.04 10.28
N ALA A 322 -3.33 -12.07 9.00
CA ALA A 322 -2.57 -11.39 7.95
C ALA A 322 -2.52 -9.87 8.17
N GLN A 323 -3.64 -9.24 8.54
CA GLN A 323 -3.69 -7.81 8.81
C GLN A 323 -2.84 -7.42 10.03
N GLY A 324 -2.75 -8.28 11.05
CA GLY A 324 -1.85 -8.12 12.19
C GLY A 324 -0.38 -8.15 11.77
N ILE A 325 0.01 -9.14 10.96
CA ILE A 325 1.37 -9.24 10.40
C ILE A 325 1.72 -7.97 9.61
N LEU A 326 0.82 -7.52 8.75
CA LEU A 326 1.04 -6.31 7.94
C LEU A 326 1.22 -5.05 8.80
N LEU A 327 0.43 -4.92 9.87
CA LEU A 327 0.56 -3.82 10.81
C LEU A 327 1.90 -3.87 11.56
N ASP A 328 2.34 -5.05 12.00
CA ASP A 328 3.56 -5.17 12.81
C ASP A 328 4.85 -5.09 11.99
N GLU A 329 4.89 -5.72 10.82
CA GLU A 329 6.10 -5.80 9.99
C GLU A 329 6.31 -4.53 9.15
N MET A 330 5.23 -3.86 8.73
CA MET A 330 5.33 -2.74 7.81
C MET A 330 4.41 -1.57 8.13
N ALA A 331 3.78 -1.54 9.31
CA ALA A 331 2.87 -0.47 9.72
C ALA A 331 1.75 -0.19 8.72
N ALA A 332 1.30 -1.23 8.01
CA ALA A 332 0.18 -1.12 7.09
C ALA A 332 -1.08 -0.71 7.84
N ILE A 333 -1.82 0.27 7.32
CA ILE A 333 -3.10 0.63 7.92
C ILE A 333 -4.13 -0.41 7.51
N PRO A 334 -4.67 -1.20 8.44
CA PRO A 334 -5.63 -2.24 8.12
C PRO A 334 -6.92 -1.61 7.61
N LEU A 335 -7.55 -2.24 6.61
CA LEU A 335 -8.86 -1.81 6.09
C LEU A 335 -10.02 -2.54 6.76
N ILE A 336 -9.74 -3.29 7.82
CA ILE A 336 -10.70 -3.94 8.70
C ILE A 336 -10.70 -3.25 10.07
N ASP A 337 -11.52 -3.72 11.01
CA ASP A 337 -11.56 -3.18 12.36
C ASP A 337 -10.25 -3.50 13.12
N ALA A 338 -9.40 -2.48 13.28
CA ALA A 338 -8.10 -2.61 13.94
C ALA A 338 -8.20 -3.04 15.41
N SER A 339 -9.35 -2.82 16.06
CA SER A 339 -9.55 -3.22 17.47
C SER A 339 -9.61 -4.74 17.67
N ASN A 340 -9.77 -5.51 16.59
CA ASN A 340 -9.71 -6.97 16.62
C ASN A 340 -8.29 -7.53 16.45
N LEU A 341 -7.30 -6.69 16.12
CA LEU A 341 -5.94 -7.16 15.84
C LEU A 341 -5.14 -7.38 17.13
N GLU A 342 -4.49 -8.54 17.24
CA GLU A 342 -3.53 -8.83 18.31
C GLU A 342 -2.17 -8.18 18.01
N SER A 343 -2.10 -6.84 18.02
CA SER A 343 -0.88 -6.06 17.73
C SER A 343 -0.69 -4.93 18.75
N GLU A 344 0.54 -4.72 19.20
CA GLU A 344 0.88 -3.57 20.07
C GLU A 344 0.75 -2.22 19.32
N ASN A 345 0.86 -2.24 17.98
CA ASN A 345 0.72 -1.05 17.14
C ASN A 345 -0.75 -0.66 16.90
N SER A 346 -1.72 -1.55 17.18
CA SER A 346 -3.15 -1.26 16.98
C SER A 346 -3.62 -0.02 17.75
N VAL A 347 -3.04 0.25 18.93
CA VAL A 347 -3.35 1.43 19.76
C VAL A 347 -2.97 2.74 19.06
N LEU A 348 -1.95 2.73 18.19
CA LEU A 348 -1.53 3.90 17.44
C LEU A 348 -2.53 4.27 16.35
N LEU A 349 -3.40 3.34 15.95
CA LEU A 349 -4.45 3.54 14.95
C LEU A 349 -5.76 4.05 15.56
N GLU A 350 -5.83 4.20 16.89
CA GLU A 350 -7.07 4.62 17.58
C GLU A 350 -7.55 5.98 17.04
N GLY A 351 -8.78 6.00 16.53
CA GLY A 351 -9.41 7.21 15.98
C GLY A 351 -9.17 7.45 14.49
N LEU A 352 -8.41 6.60 13.79
CA LEU A 352 -8.36 6.63 12.33
C LEU A 352 -9.66 6.07 11.74
N ASP A 353 -10.34 6.87 10.92
CA ASP A 353 -11.44 6.44 10.07
C ASP A 353 -10.91 6.10 8.68
N VAL A 354 -10.74 4.80 8.45
CA VAL A 354 -10.27 4.27 7.15
C VAL A 354 -11.33 4.39 6.06
N SER A 355 -12.61 4.55 6.41
CA SER A 355 -13.68 4.74 5.44
C SER A 355 -13.70 6.14 4.83
N SER A 356 -13.01 7.09 5.47
CA SER A 356 -12.91 8.48 5.02
C SER A 356 -11.56 8.81 4.36
N PHE A 357 -10.80 7.79 3.92
CA PHE A 357 -9.53 8.01 3.23
C PHE A 357 -9.75 8.70 1.90
N ARG A 358 -9.07 9.83 1.71
CA ARG A 358 -9.21 10.66 0.52
C ARG A 358 -8.25 10.20 -0.57
N VAL A 359 -8.77 9.41 -1.50
CA VAL A 359 -8.03 8.96 -2.69
C VAL A 359 -7.87 10.11 -3.69
N THR A 360 -6.77 10.12 -4.44
CA THR A 360 -6.52 11.12 -5.47
C THR A 360 -6.07 10.51 -6.79
N SER A 361 -6.47 11.12 -7.91
CA SER A 361 -6.08 10.73 -9.27
C SER A 361 -5.87 11.98 -10.13
N LEU A 362 -4.78 12.70 -9.83
CA LEU A 362 -4.49 14.02 -10.40
C LEU A 362 -3.64 13.99 -11.69
N GLY A 363 -3.05 12.84 -12.05
CA GLY A 363 -2.14 12.77 -13.20
C GLY A 363 -0.98 13.78 -13.06
N THR A 364 -0.73 14.57 -14.12
CA THR A 364 0.33 15.61 -14.08
C THR A 364 -0.01 16.80 -13.20
N LEU A 365 -1.29 17.00 -12.84
CA LEU A 365 -1.72 18.16 -12.03
C LEU A 365 -1.07 18.15 -10.65
N GLY A 366 -0.79 16.98 -10.07
CA GLY A 366 -0.08 16.89 -8.79
C GLY A 366 1.35 17.45 -8.87
N THR A 367 2.08 17.14 -9.96
CA THR A 367 3.41 17.70 -10.22
C THR A 367 3.34 19.20 -10.49
N GLU A 368 2.40 19.64 -11.33
CA GLU A 368 2.20 21.05 -11.66
C GLU A 368 1.82 21.88 -10.41
N LEU A 369 1.06 21.30 -9.47
CA LEU A 369 0.73 21.92 -8.19
C LEU A 369 1.99 22.15 -7.34
N ASN A 370 2.86 21.13 -7.25
CA ASN A 370 4.13 21.24 -6.54
C ASN A 370 5.06 22.28 -7.19
N GLU A 371 5.11 22.33 -8.52
CA GLU A 371 5.90 23.34 -9.26
C GLU A 371 5.39 24.76 -9.03
N LYS A 372 4.07 24.96 -8.96
CA LYS A 372 3.48 26.26 -8.61
C LYS A 372 3.79 26.63 -7.16
N TRP A 373 3.75 25.67 -6.23
CA TRP A 373 4.16 25.87 -4.85
C TRP A 373 5.62 26.34 -4.73
N ASP A 374 6.54 25.73 -5.49
CA ASP A 374 7.96 26.13 -5.53
C ASP A 374 8.15 27.56 -6.05
N GLN A 375 7.25 28.04 -6.91
CA GLN A 375 7.31 29.38 -7.49
C GLN A 375 6.71 30.47 -6.60
N GLU A 376 5.64 30.16 -5.86
CA GLU A 376 4.82 31.15 -5.16
C GLU A 376 4.99 31.12 -3.65
N ILE A 377 5.15 29.93 -3.05
CA ILE A 377 5.16 29.77 -1.59
C ILE A 377 6.59 29.60 -1.05
N ALA A 378 7.42 28.78 -1.71
CA ALA A 378 8.80 28.55 -1.27
C ALA A 378 9.66 29.83 -1.18
N PRO A 379 9.52 30.83 -2.08
CA PRO A 379 10.35 32.04 -2.06
C PRO A 379 9.91 33.14 -1.08
N LEU A 380 8.77 32.96 -0.40
CA LEU A 380 8.27 33.92 0.59
C LEU A 380 9.27 34.09 1.74
N GLN A 381 9.25 35.28 2.37
CA GLN A 381 10.24 35.72 3.36
C GLN A 381 9.77 35.49 4.80
#